data_AF-A0A917Y3E5-F1
#
_entry.id   AF-A0A917Y3E5-F1
#
_cell.length_a   1.000
_cell.length_b   1.000
_cell.length_c   1.000
_cell.angle_alpha   90.00
_cell.angle_beta   90.00
_cell.angle_gamma   90.00
#
_symmetry.space_group_name_H-M   'P 1'
#
loop_
_entity.id
_entity.type
_entity.pdbx_description
1 polymer ?
#
loop_
_entity_poly.entity_id
_entity_poly.type
_entity_poly.pdbx_seq_one_letter_code
_entity_poly.pdbx_strand_id
1 'polypeptide(L)'
;MSKWAFHIFNIIILLLLLSFNLLALFGAGIGEGGISSGMWFITGSSLVFWLIFYIIQFVGSTKIWRISWFLIMVVFLWFWETGLGFLVGGMWFDMS
;
A
#
# COMPACT_ATOMS: atom_id res chain seq x y z
N MET A 1 -15.19 11.76 11.67
CA MET A 1 -14.17 12.36 10.80
C MET A 1 -14.81 13.47 9.98
N SER A 2 -14.25 14.68 9.97
CA SER A 2 -14.65 15.70 9.00
C SER A 2 -14.18 15.29 7.59
N LYS A 3 -14.78 15.85 6.53
CA LYS A 3 -14.39 15.54 5.15
C LYS A 3 -12.92 15.93 4.89
N TRP A 4 -12.50 17.08 5.41
CA TRP A 4 -11.10 17.54 5.37
C TRP A 4 -10.13 16.58 6.06
N ALA A 5 -10.44 16.15 7.29
CA ALA A 5 -9.61 15.17 7.98
C ALA A 5 -9.50 13.87 7.17
N PHE A 6 -10.60 13.38 6.60
CA PHE A 6 -10.60 12.19 5.73
C PHE A 6 -9.58 12.28 4.59
N HIS A 7 -9.56 13.39 3.86
CA HIS A 7 -8.60 13.57 2.76
C HIS A 7 -7.17 13.70 3.29
N ILE A 8 -6.95 14.48 4.35
CA ILE A 8 -5.61 14.70 4.92
C ILE A 8 -4.98 13.39 5.38
N PHE A 9 -5.70 12.57 6.15
CA PHE A 9 -5.17 11.30 6.64
C PHE A 9 -4.84 10.33 5.49
N ASN A 10 -5.69 10.28 4.45
CA ASN A 10 -5.40 9.45 3.27
C ASN A 10 -4.22 9.96 2.44
N ILE A 11 -4.04 11.28 2.33
CA ILE A 11 -2.87 11.89 1.68
C ILE A 11 -1.60 11.56 2.48
N ILE A 12 -1.63 11.63 3.81
CA ILE A 12 -0.49 11.24 4.65
C ILE A 12 -0.11 9.78 4.39
N ILE A 13 -1.08 8.86 4.36
CA ILE A 13 -0.81 7.45 4.05
C ILE A 13 -0.25 7.28 2.64
N LEU A 14 -0.79 8.00 1.65
CA LEU A 14 -0.27 7.95 0.28
C LEU A 14 1.19 8.40 0.21
N LEU A 15 1.52 9.51 0.87
CA LEU A 15 2.89 10.03 0.90
C LEU A 15 3.86 9.06 1.59
N LEU A 16 3.43 8.44 2.70
CA LEU A 16 4.21 7.41 3.39
C LEU A 16 4.41 6.18 2.49
N LEU A 17 3.34 5.69 1.86
CA LEU A 17 3.39 4.55 0.95
C LEU A 17 4.32 4.81 -0.22
N LEU A 18 4.22 5.99 -0.86
CA LEU A 18 5.12 6.40 -1.93
C LEU A 18 6.59 6.45 -1.46
N SER A 19 6.83 7.02 -0.28
CA SER A 19 8.17 7.15 0.28
C SER A 19 8.81 5.80 0.59
N PHE A 20 8.05 4.88 1.20
CA PHE A 20 8.53 3.54 1.52
C PHE A 20 8.71 2.67 0.27
N ASN A 21 7.79 2.73 -0.70
CA ASN A 21 7.94 2.02 -1.97
C ASN A 21 9.16 2.52 -2.74
N LEU A 22 9.39 3.83 -2.81
CA LEU A 22 10.59 4.38 -3.42
C LEU A 22 11.85 3.88 -2.70
N LEU A 23 11.87 3.92 -1.37
CA LEU A 23 13.01 3.44 -0.58
C LEU A 23 13.28 1.95 -0.84
N ALA A 24 12.23 1.12 -0.92
CA ALA A 24 12.34 -0.30 -1.22
C ALA A 24 12.91 -0.53 -2.63
N LEU A 25 12.41 0.17 -3.64
CA LEU A 25 12.91 0.08 -5.03
C LEU A 25 14.36 0.56 -5.15
N PHE A 26 14.72 1.64 -4.46
CA PHE A 26 16.11 2.11 -4.38
C PHE A 26 17.01 1.07 -3.71
N GLY A 27 16.55 0.47 -2.61
CA GLY A 27 17.26 -0.59 -1.90
C GLY A 27 17.54 -1.80 -2.80
N ALA A 28 16.53 -2.29 -3.52
CA ALA A 28 16.71 -3.38 -4.48
C ALA A 28 17.62 -2.99 -5.66
N GLY A 29 17.42 -1.80 -6.24
CA GLY A 29 18.24 -1.35 -7.37
C GLY A 29 19.73 -1.21 -7.04
N ILE A 30 20.06 -0.75 -5.83
CA ILE A 30 21.46 -0.64 -5.36
C ILE A 30 22.00 -1.99 -4.88
N GLY A 31 21.18 -2.78 -4.17
CA GLY A 31 21.61 -4.02 -3.52
C GLY A 31 21.71 -5.24 -4.42
N GLU A 32 20.74 -5.42 -5.32
CA GLU A 32 20.59 -6.64 -6.15
C GLU A 32 21.02 -6.43 -7.61
N GLY A 33 21.47 -5.22 -7.97
CA GLY A 33 21.89 -4.88 -9.34
C GLY A 33 20.73 -4.68 -10.32
N GLY A 34 19.48 -4.64 -9.82
CA GLY A 34 18.27 -4.42 -10.60
C GLY A 34 17.02 -4.53 -9.74
N ILE A 35 15.88 -4.10 -10.29
CA ILE A 35 14.58 -4.23 -9.62
C ILE A 35 13.84 -5.41 -10.24
N SER A 36 13.55 -6.44 -9.45
CA SER A 36 12.80 -7.61 -9.91
C SER A 36 11.35 -7.27 -10.27
N SER A 37 10.76 -8.07 -11.16
CA SER A 37 9.33 -7.97 -11.50
C SER A 37 8.44 -8.14 -10.27
N GLY A 38 8.84 -8.98 -9.31
CA GLY A 38 8.16 -9.14 -8.02
C GLY A 38 8.14 -7.84 -7.21
N MET A 39 9.27 -7.13 -7.12
CA MET A 39 9.33 -5.82 -6.43
C MET A 39 8.43 -4.76 -7.09
N TRP A 40 8.40 -4.71 -8.43
CA TRP A 40 7.48 -3.84 -9.16
C TRP A 40 6.01 -4.19 -8.89
N PHE A 41 5.69 -5.48 -8.86
CA PHE A 41 4.34 -5.94 -8.54
C PHE A 41 3.92 -5.56 -7.13
N ILE A 42 4.78 -5.77 -6.13
CA ILE A 42 4.47 -5.48 -4.72
C ILE A 42 4.20 -3.99 -4.52
N THR A 43 5.11 -3.14 -5.01
CA THR A 43 5.01 -1.68 -4.86
C THR A 43 3.89 -1.08 -5.72
N GLY A 44 3.65 -1.63 -6.91
CA GLY A 44 2.54 -1.20 -7.78
C GLY A 44 1.18 -1.58 -7.21
N SER A 45 1.03 -2.82 -6.75
CA SER A 45 -0.23 -3.33 -6.18
C SER A 45 -0.59 -2.66 -4.86
N SER A 46 0.37 -2.23 -4.04
CA SER A 46 0.07 -1.51 -2.81
C SER A 46 -0.59 -0.16 -3.05
N LEU A 47 -0.24 0.54 -4.13
CA LEU A 47 -0.94 1.76 -4.58
C LEU A 47 -2.38 1.44 -5.02
N VAL A 48 -2.59 0.30 -5.68
CA VAL A 48 -3.94 -0.16 -6.06
C VAL A 48 -4.77 -0.47 -4.82
N PHE A 49 -4.21 -1.18 -3.84
CA PHE A 49 -4.91 -1.47 -2.58
C PHE A 49 -5.26 -0.20 -1.81
N TRP A 50 -4.33 0.76 -1.73
CA TRP A 50 -4.60 2.07 -1.14
C TRP A 50 -5.79 2.76 -1.82
N LEU A 51 -5.84 2.78 -3.15
CA LEU A 51 -6.94 3.39 -3.90
C LEU A 51 -8.28 2.69 -3.63
N ILE A 52 -8.28 1.35 -3.56
CA ILE A 52 -9.47 0.55 -3.21
C ILE A 52 -9.98 0.95 -1.83
N PHE A 53 -9.12 0.97 -0.82
CA PHE A 53 -9.51 1.36 0.53
C PHE A 53 -9.99 2.81 0.61
N TYR A 54 -9.35 3.71 -0.12
CA TYR A 54 -9.77 5.10 -0.23
C TYR A 54 -11.21 5.21 -0.75
N ILE A 55 -11.53 4.50 -1.82
CA ILE A 55 -12.89 4.48 -2.41
C ILE A 55 -13.89 3.87 -1.41
N ILE A 56 -13.55 2.74 -0.76
CA ILE A 56 -14.43 2.11 0.23
C ILE A 56 -14.74 3.08 1.37
N GLN A 57 -13.73 3.76 1.92
CA GLN A 57 -13.92 4.77 2.96
C GLN A 57 -14.78 5.95 2.47
N PHE A 58 -14.61 6.35 1.21
CA PHE A 58 -15.36 7.46 0.60
C PHE A 58 -16.85 7.16 0.45
N VAL A 59 -17.21 5.94 0.07
CA VAL A 59 -18.61 5.49 -0.14
C VAL A 59 -19.42 5.58 1.17
N GLY A 60 -18.81 5.34 2.32
CA GLY A 60 -19.51 5.43 3.60
C GLY A 60 -19.58 6.85 4.17
N SER A 61 -20.78 7.25 4.58
CA SER A 61 -21.07 8.55 5.19
C SER A 61 -20.82 8.59 6.71
N THR A 62 -20.83 7.43 7.38
CA THR A 62 -20.71 7.38 8.84
C THR A 62 -19.25 7.53 9.30
N LYS A 63 -19.07 8.21 10.44
CA LYS A 63 -17.73 8.40 11.02
C LYS A 63 -17.07 7.06 11.35
N ILE A 64 -17.85 6.11 11.86
CA ILE A 64 -17.39 4.77 12.25
C ILE A 64 -16.89 4.01 11.02
N TRP A 65 -17.64 4.00 9.93
CA TRP A 65 -17.22 3.35 8.68
C TRP A 65 -15.85 3.81 8.20
N ARG A 66 -15.66 5.13 8.11
CA ARG A 66 -14.39 5.72 7.63
C ARG A 66 -13.22 5.34 8.53
N ILE A 67 -13.41 5.35 9.85
CA ILE A 67 -12.36 5.00 10.81
C ILE A 67 -12.05 3.51 10.75
N SER A 68 -13.06 2.64 10.71
CA SER A 68 -12.87 1.19 10.62
C SER A 68 -12.09 0.81 9.35
N TRP A 69 -12.50 1.32 8.19
CA TRP A 69 -11.79 1.04 6.94
C TRP A 69 -10.43 1.71 6.83
N PHE A 70 -10.20 2.82 7.53
CA PHE A 70 -8.88 3.41 7.65
C PHE A 70 -7.93 2.54 8.46
N LEU A 71 -8.39 1.99 9.59
CA LEU A 71 -7.59 1.06 10.39
C LEU A 71 -7.28 -0.23 9.62
N ILE A 72 -8.29 -0.78 8.93
CA ILE A 72 -8.10 -1.97 8.08
C ILE A 72 -7.06 -1.69 6.98
N MET A 73 -7.16 -0.54 6.31
CA MET A 73 -6.19 -0.13 5.29
C MET A 73 -4.76 -0.09 5.82
N VAL A 74 -4.53 0.56 6.97
CA VAL A 74 -3.20 0.69 7.57
C VAL A 74 -2.62 -0.68 7.91
N VAL A 75 -3.41 -1.55 8.56
CA VAL A 75 -2.98 -2.90 8.91
C VAL A 75 -2.69 -3.73 7.67
N PHE A 76 -3.59 -3.70 6.68
CA PHE A 76 -3.43 -4.46 5.44
C PHE A 76 -2.18 -4.02 4.67
N LEU A 77 -1.99 -2.72 4.45
CA LEU A 77 -0.82 -2.19 3.75
C LEU A 77 0.48 -2.53 4.49
N TRP A 78 0.47 -2.47 5.83
CA TRP A 78 1.63 -2.88 6.62
C TRP A 78 1.99 -4.36 6.41
N PHE A 79 1.02 -5.27 6.49
CA PHE A 79 1.25 -6.69 6.21
C PHE A 79 1.66 -6.95 4.76
N TRP A 80 1.12 -6.18 3.81
CA TRP A 80 1.47 -6.28 2.41
C TRP A 80 2.95 -5.95 2.17
N GLU A 81 3.40 -4.78 2.65
CA GLU A 81 4.77 -4.30 2.46
C GLU A 81 5.81 -5.10 3.26
N THR A 82 5.46 -5.64 4.43
CA THR A 82 6.43 -6.32 5.32
C THR A 82 6.55 -7.83 5.10
N GLY A 83 5.71 -8.46 4.27
CA GLY A 83 5.89 -9.88 3.99
C GLY A 83 4.89 -10.52 3.03
N LEU A 84 3.60 -10.20 3.13
CA LEU A 84 2.59 -10.86 2.28
C LEU A 84 2.81 -10.57 0.79
N GLY A 85 3.15 -9.33 0.45
CA GLY A 85 3.47 -8.95 -0.92
C GLY A 85 4.66 -9.74 -1.46
N PHE A 86 5.72 -9.91 -0.67
CA PHE A 86 6.89 -10.70 -1.07
C PHE A 86 6.56 -12.17 -1.30
N LEU A 87 5.80 -12.79 -0.40
CA LEU A 87 5.38 -14.19 -0.55
C LEU A 87 4.53 -14.40 -1.80
N VAL A 88 3.55 -13.51 -2.02
CA VAL A 88 2.68 -13.57 -3.20
C VAL A 88 3.49 -13.27 -4.47
N GLY A 89 4.36 -12.26 -4.45
CA GLY A 89 5.24 -11.92 -5.57
C GLY A 89 6.14 -13.09 -5.95
N GLY A 90 6.83 -13.71 -4.99
CA GLY A 90 7.68 -14.87 -5.25
C GLY A 90 6.90 -16.07 -5.77
N MET A 91 5.69 -16.33 -5.24
CA MET A 91 4.82 -17.40 -5.76
C MET A 91 4.42 -17.18 -7.23
N TRP A 92 4.18 -15.93 -7.64
CA TRP A 92 3.67 -15.61 -8.96
C TRP A 92 4.76 -15.34 -10.01
N PHE A 93 5.93 -14.86 -9.59
CA PHE A 93 6.99 -14.41 -10.51
C PHE A 93 8.30 -15.21 -10.40
N ASP A 94 8.58 -15.88 -9.28
CA ASP A 94 9.80 -16.69 -9.13
C ASP A 94 9.56 -18.18 -9.42
N MET A 95 8.29 -18.62 -9.51
CA MET A 95 7.93 -19.98 -9.97
C MET A 95 7.62 -20.08 -11.47
N SER A 96 7.73 -18.98 -12.22
CA SER A 96 7.53 -18.90 -13.67
C SER A 96 8.85 -18.86 -14.43
#